data_AF-A0A968ULA2-F1
#
_entry.id   AF-A0A968ULA2-F1
#
_cell.length_a   1.000
_cell.length_b   1.000
_cell.length_c   1.000
_cell.angle_alpha   90.00
_cell.angle_beta   90.00
_cell.angle_gamma   90.00
#
_symmetry.space_group_name_H-M   'P 1'
#
loop_
_entity.id
_entity.type
_entity.pdbx_description
1 polymer ?
#
loop_
_entity_poly.entity_id
_entity_poly.type
_entity_poly.pdbx_seq_one_letter_code
_entity_poly.pdbx_strand_id
1 'polypeptide(L)'
;MKKSDQILKDVQQSGCLHFLQKPLEMKSLKKLIGDELGKTDEGFCGTLKNIQLTDLIQLCCHAAINTAIRVFKGGKEGMIFIREGDIVHAVCGDIVGESAFYDILGWKSGRFETLGELPISQISISKSWHHLLMEAARKTDESGTENEDISYSSSLTSHSKIRVLIADDSSMMCKVLSELLSSDKDIEVVGTAKNGEEVLVKMEELKPDIITLDVNMPVMDGITTLKHIMIKKPCPVVMLSNVGEETQSSISDFLRLGAVDFLSKPVRSKDMSIQRRQLTQRIKQAASAGMENFRRMKEPKPLGDKLSVISENPCRNLVIVNSGIGGYADLLEILCASVPLNLCASACIVVFQTMLKEFVTHLSEYFNQRSRFRVLPLTETINLNAGNCYISANDAENNAFDRFLSSLDKTDICIILLSGALIGNMNYLREIHNEGARIFVQKPSLCMVPAPIEGVIHAGIADREVSAADIIAEIF
;
A
#
# COMPACT_ATOMS: atom_id res chain seq x y z
N MET A 1 -47.88 36.45 -1.30
CA MET A 1 -46.53 36.66 -0.71
C MET A 1 -45.93 35.38 -0.12
N LYS A 2 -46.63 34.59 0.72
CA LYS A 2 -46.07 33.37 1.37
C LYS A 2 -45.49 32.26 0.45
N LYS A 3 -45.84 32.19 -0.85
CA LYS A 3 -45.28 31.21 -1.80
C LYS A 3 -43.93 31.63 -2.41
N SER A 4 -43.62 32.93 -2.45
CA SER A 4 -42.39 33.42 -3.10
C SER A 4 -41.16 33.14 -2.24
N ASP A 5 -41.28 33.27 -0.91
CA ASP A 5 -40.18 33.08 0.04
C ASP A 5 -39.80 31.60 0.22
N GLN A 6 -40.78 30.70 0.06
CA GLN A 6 -40.53 29.26 0.11
C GLN A 6 -39.77 28.79 -1.14
N ILE A 7 -40.19 29.26 -2.33
CA ILE A 7 -39.48 28.97 -3.59
C ILE A 7 -38.06 29.56 -3.58
N LEU A 8 -37.86 30.74 -2.98
CA LEU A 8 -36.53 31.32 -2.80
C LEU A 8 -35.63 30.47 -1.90
N LYS A 9 -36.17 29.88 -0.82
CA LYS A 9 -35.42 28.95 0.03
C LYS A 9 -35.08 27.65 -0.68
N ASP A 10 -36.03 27.05 -1.38
CA ASP A 10 -35.83 25.77 -2.08
C ASP A 10 -34.81 25.92 -3.23
N VAL A 11 -34.80 27.06 -3.93
CA VAL A 11 -33.86 27.36 -5.03
C VAL A 11 -32.46 27.74 -4.51
N GLN A 12 -32.37 28.36 -3.33
CA GLN A 12 -31.09 28.61 -2.65
C GLN A 12 -30.45 27.32 -2.16
N GLN A 13 -31.24 26.31 -1.79
CA GLN A 13 -30.76 24.98 -1.42
C GLN A 13 -30.35 24.11 -2.62
N SER A 14 -30.77 24.45 -3.85
CA SER A 14 -30.51 23.67 -5.08
C SER A 14 -29.33 24.19 -5.91
N GLY A 15 -28.47 25.04 -5.35
CA GLY A 15 -27.28 25.53 -6.04
C GLY A 15 -27.51 26.50 -7.20
N CYS A 16 -28.65 27.18 -7.27
CA CYS A 16 -28.88 28.15 -8.34
C CYS A 16 -28.05 29.44 -8.09
N LEU A 17 -27.15 29.79 -9.02
CA LEU A 17 -26.24 30.93 -8.87
C LEU A 17 -26.96 32.30 -8.99
N HIS A 18 -28.01 32.40 -9.80
CA HIS A 18 -28.78 33.63 -9.98
C HIS A 18 -30.26 33.35 -10.26
N PHE A 19 -31.16 34.21 -9.77
CA PHE A 19 -32.59 34.12 -10.03
C PHE A 19 -33.13 35.43 -10.64
N LEU A 20 -34.16 35.30 -11.47
CA LEU A 20 -34.90 36.43 -12.03
C LEU A 20 -36.39 36.19 -11.86
N GLN A 21 -37.05 37.12 -11.18
CA GLN A 21 -38.48 37.03 -10.93
C GLN A 21 -39.26 37.70 -12.07
N LYS A 22 -40.36 37.08 -12.49
CA LYS A 22 -41.25 37.68 -13.50
C LYS A 22 -42.03 38.86 -12.89
N PRO A 23 -42.30 39.92 -13.68
CA PRO A 23 -41.94 40.06 -15.10
C PRO A 23 -40.46 40.42 -15.30
N LEU A 24 -39.82 39.77 -16.28
CA LEU A 24 -38.39 39.90 -16.56
C LEU A 24 -38.07 41.19 -17.33
N GLU A 25 -37.23 42.04 -16.75
CA GLU A 25 -36.68 43.20 -17.46
C GLU A 25 -35.44 42.81 -18.29
N MET A 26 -35.51 43.05 -19.60
CA MET A 26 -34.44 42.65 -20.54
C MET A 26 -33.09 43.31 -20.27
N LYS A 27 -33.07 44.50 -19.65
CA LYS A 27 -31.82 45.16 -19.24
C LYS A 27 -31.13 44.40 -18.12
N SER A 28 -31.89 43.94 -17.13
CA SER A 28 -31.38 43.17 -15.99
C SER A 28 -30.87 41.81 -16.43
N LEU A 29 -31.56 41.15 -17.37
CA LEU A 29 -31.09 39.90 -17.98
C LEU A 29 -29.79 40.10 -18.77
N LYS A 30 -29.70 41.15 -19.61
CA LYS A 30 -28.49 41.46 -20.38
C LYS A 30 -27.29 41.80 -19.49
N LYS A 31 -27.51 42.52 -18.39
CA LYS A 31 -26.47 42.83 -17.42
C LYS A 31 -25.96 41.56 -16.75
N LEU A 32 -26.87 40.68 -16.29
CA LEU A 32 -26.52 39.44 -15.61
C LEU A 32 -25.76 38.46 -16.54
N ILE A 33 -26.19 38.35 -17.81
CA ILE A 33 -25.46 37.60 -18.83
C ILE A 33 -24.11 38.27 -19.17
N GLY A 34 -24.07 39.60 -19.23
CA GLY A 34 -22.86 40.36 -19.53
C GLY A 34 -21.80 40.31 -18.42
N ASP A 35 -22.22 40.32 -17.16
CA ASP A 35 -21.35 40.17 -16.00
C ASP A 35 -20.71 38.77 -15.98
N GLU A 36 -21.44 37.74 -16.46
CA GLU A 36 -20.96 36.36 -16.46
C GLU A 36 -20.17 35.96 -17.71
N LEU A 37 -20.49 36.56 -18.86
CA LEU A 37 -19.65 36.46 -20.07
C LEU A 37 -18.44 37.42 -20.01
N GLY A 38 -18.46 38.40 -19.12
CA GLY A 38 -17.45 39.45 -18.96
C GLY A 38 -16.40 39.17 -17.89
N LYS A 39 -16.48 38.03 -17.18
CA LYS A 39 -15.39 37.55 -16.33
C LYS A 39 -14.20 37.19 -17.24
N THR A 40 -13.28 38.14 -17.34
CA THR A 40 -11.95 37.94 -17.93
C THR A 40 -11.23 36.83 -17.18
N ASP A 41 -10.67 35.87 -17.92
CA ASP A 41 -9.84 34.77 -17.42
C ASP A 41 -8.67 35.29 -16.57
N GLU A 42 -8.89 35.47 -15.27
CA GLU A 42 -7.81 35.44 -14.28
C GLU A 42 -7.72 34.03 -13.72
N GLY A 43 -6.70 33.28 -14.17
CA GLY A 43 -6.39 31.94 -13.68
C GLY A 43 -6.32 30.89 -14.77
N PHE A 44 -6.18 29.63 -14.35
CA PHE A 44 -6.16 28.47 -15.24
C PHE A 44 -7.49 27.72 -15.11
N CYS A 45 -8.18 27.48 -16.22
CA CYS A 45 -9.36 26.61 -16.27
C CYS A 45 -8.96 25.25 -16.85
N GLY A 46 -9.32 24.17 -16.17
CA GLY A 46 -8.97 22.81 -16.57
C GLY A 46 -9.74 21.76 -15.78
N THR A 47 -9.80 20.53 -16.29
CA THR A 47 -10.40 19.39 -15.58
C THR A 47 -9.32 18.61 -14.84
N LEU A 48 -9.36 18.65 -13.50
CA LEU A 48 -8.52 17.80 -12.67
C LEU A 48 -9.15 16.40 -12.58
N LYS A 49 -8.43 15.37 -13.05
CA LYS A 49 -8.81 13.95 -12.91
C LYS A 49 -7.84 13.27 -11.95
N ASN A 50 -8.31 12.25 -11.23
CA ASN A 50 -7.52 11.46 -10.25
C ASN A 50 -7.04 12.26 -9.02
N ILE A 51 -7.71 13.36 -8.66
CA ILE A 51 -7.47 14.08 -7.40
C ILE A 51 -8.63 13.78 -6.45
N GLN A 52 -8.34 13.52 -5.18
CA GLN A 52 -9.38 13.35 -4.17
C GLN A 52 -9.94 14.72 -3.75
N LEU A 53 -11.22 14.74 -3.36
CA LEU A 53 -11.85 15.98 -2.87
C LEU A 53 -11.09 16.58 -1.66
N THR A 54 -10.53 15.72 -0.82
CA THR A 54 -9.67 16.11 0.31
C THR A 54 -8.42 16.87 -0.14
N ASP A 55 -7.77 16.43 -1.21
CA ASP A 55 -6.56 17.07 -1.73
C ASP A 55 -6.86 18.47 -2.27
N LEU A 56 -8.01 18.63 -2.95
CA LEU A 56 -8.48 19.94 -3.41
C LEU A 56 -8.75 20.89 -2.24
N ILE A 57 -9.46 20.41 -1.21
CA ILE A 57 -9.76 21.21 -0.01
C ILE A 57 -8.45 21.60 0.69
N GLN A 58 -7.52 20.66 0.85
CA GLN A 58 -6.20 20.94 1.44
C GLN A 58 -5.42 21.99 0.65
N LEU A 59 -5.44 21.91 -0.68
CA LEU A 59 -4.80 22.87 -1.56
C LEU A 59 -5.40 24.28 -1.39
N CYS A 60 -6.74 24.38 -1.38
CA CYS A 60 -7.43 25.66 -1.19
C CYS A 60 -7.16 26.26 0.20
N CYS A 61 -7.17 25.44 1.25
CA CYS A 61 -6.87 25.88 2.62
C CYS A 61 -5.41 26.34 2.76
N HIS A 62 -4.45 25.57 2.23
CA HIS A 62 -3.02 25.94 2.28
C HIS A 62 -2.71 27.21 1.50
N ALA A 63 -3.31 27.37 0.33
CA ALA A 63 -3.15 28.56 -0.48
C ALA A 63 -3.92 29.78 0.06
N ALA A 64 -4.64 29.63 1.18
CA ALA A 64 -5.49 30.66 1.79
C ALA A 64 -6.49 31.29 0.80
N ILE A 65 -7.02 30.49 -0.13
CA ILE A 65 -7.90 30.98 -1.20
C ILE A 65 -9.33 31.13 -0.65
N ASN A 66 -9.91 32.32 -0.82
CA ASN A 66 -11.33 32.56 -0.54
C ASN A 66 -12.18 31.96 -1.68
N THR A 67 -12.80 30.81 -1.42
CA THR A 67 -13.58 30.11 -2.45
C THR A 67 -14.71 29.28 -1.86
N ALA A 68 -15.68 28.93 -2.69
CA ALA A 68 -16.66 27.89 -2.42
C ALA A 68 -16.41 26.71 -3.35
N ILE A 69 -16.37 25.51 -2.79
CA ILE A 69 -16.28 24.25 -3.53
C ILE A 69 -17.67 23.63 -3.53
N ARG A 70 -18.25 23.43 -4.71
CA ARG A 70 -19.45 22.62 -4.86
C ARG A 70 -19.07 21.20 -5.25
N VAL A 71 -19.78 20.23 -4.69
CA VAL A 71 -19.57 18.79 -4.89
C VAL A 71 -20.89 18.13 -5.27
N PHE A 72 -20.84 17.19 -6.23
CA PHE A 72 -21.99 16.46 -6.75
C PHE A 72 -21.77 14.95 -6.67
N LYS A 73 -22.78 14.20 -6.19
CA LYS A 73 -22.82 12.74 -6.27
C LYS A 73 -24.24 12.22 -6.38
N GLY A 74 -24.56 11.50 -7.46
CA GLY A 74 -25.82 10.74 -7.57
C GLY A 74 -27.10 11.55 -7.32
N GLY A 75 -27.13 12.82 -7.74
CA GLY A 75 -28.25 13.74 -7.52
C GLY A 75 -28.22 14.51 -6.19
N LYS A 76 -27.27 14.21 -5.29
CA LYS A 76 -26.97 15.03 -4.11
C LYS A 76 -25.95 16.12 -4.45
N GLU A 77 -26.13 17.28 -3.83
CA GLU A 77 -25.26 18.45 -3.95
C GLU A 77 -24.82 18.91 -2.56
N GLY A 78 -23.54 19.24 -2.43
CA GLY A 78 -22.96 19.81 -1.23
C GLY A 78 -22.06 21.00 -1.55
N MET A 79 -21.96 21.93 -0.60
CA MET A 79 -21.12 23.12 -0.70
C MET A 79 -20.21 23.24 0.52
N ILE A 80 -18.96 23.61 0.28
CA ILE A 80 -17.94 23.86 1.31
C ILE A 80 -17.36 25.26 1.06
N PHE A 81 -17.32 26.09 2.10
CA PHE A 81 -16.87 27.47 2.01
C PHE A 81 -15.56 27.66 2.77
N ILE A 82 -14.56 28.20 2.07
CA ILE A 82 -13.22 28.46 2.59
C ILE A 82 -12.98 29.98 2.61
N ARG A 83 -12.43 30.46 3.72
CA ARG A 83 -12.01 31.86 3.92
C ARG A 83 -10.69 31.91 4.68
N GLU A 84 -9.74 32.66 4.13
CA GLU A 84 -8.42 32.89 4.74
C GLU A 84 -7.69 31.60 5.14
N GLY A 85 -7.93 30.51 4.42
CA GLY A 85 -7.35 29.21 4.68
C GLY A 85 -8.11 28.31 5.66
N ASP A 86 -9.25 28.77 6.19
CA ASP A 86 -10.12 28.01 7.08
C ASP A 86 -11.45 27.64 6.43
N ILE A 87 -12.00 26.49 6.84
CA ILE A 87 -13.32 26.03 6.42
C ILE A 87 -14.34 26.62 7.39
N VAL A 88 -15.12 27.58 6.92
CA VAL A 88 -16.01 28.40 7.77
C VAL A 88 -17.48 27.96 7.73
N HIS A 89 -17.86 27.25 6.66
CA HIS A 89 -19.24 26.81 6.46
C HIS A 89 -19.30 25.58 5.54
N ALA A 90 -20.31 24.73 5.72
CA ALA A 90 -20.63 23.66 4.78
C ALA A 90 -22.14 23.36 4.82
N VAL A 91 -22.71 22.96 3.68
CA VAL A 91 -24.14 22.63 3.54
C VAL A 91 -24.30 21.45 2.59
N CYS A 92 -25.16 20.49 2.94
CA CYS A 92 -25.53 19.34 2.11
C CYS A 92 -27.03 19.05 2.32
N GLY A 93 -27.88 19.44 1.37
CA GLY A 93 -29.33 19.41 1.55
C GLY A 93 -29.77 20.24 2.77
N ASP A 94 -30.43 19.59 3.73
CA ASP A 94 -30.87 20.22 5.00
C ASP A 94 -29.80 20.19 6.11
N ILE A 95 -28.65 19.55 5.87
CA ILE A 95 -27.57 19.45 6.85
C ILE A 95 -26.65 20.66 6.71
N VAL A 96 -26.28 21.29 7.83
CA VAL A 96 -25.40 22.46 7.88
C VAL A 96 -24.25 22.24 8.88
N GLY A 97 -23.08 22.82 8.60
CA GLY A 97 -21.91 22.81 9.47
C GLY A 97 -21.07 21.55 9.36
N GLU A 98 -20.41 21.17 10.46
CA GLU A 98 -19.44 20.05 10.45
C GLU A 98 -20.08 18.75 9.95
N SER A 99 -21.32 18.46 10.35
CA SER A 99 -22.06 17.28 9.88
C SER A 99 -22.23 17.27 8.36
N ALA A 100 -22.50 18.42 7.75
CA ALA A 100 -22.59 18.53 6.29
C ALA A 100 -21.24 18.31 5.63
N PHE A 101 -20.18 18.88 6.21
CA PHE A 101 -18.81 18.68 5.74
C PHE A 101 -18.40 17.20 5.77
N TYR A 102 -18.70 16.48 6.85
CA TYR A 102 -18.40 15.06 6.97
C TYR A 102 -19.21 14.20 5.99
N ASP A 103 -20.49 14.49 5.79
CA ASP A 103 -21.33 13.78 4.83
C ASP A 103 -20.79 13.93 3.40
N ILE A 104 -20.41 15.16 3.01
CA ILE A 104 -19.80 15.44 1.70
C ILE A 104 -18.49 14.66 1.52
N LEU A 105 -17.64 14.57 2.54
CA LEU A 105 -16.37 13.84 2.46
C LEU A 105 -16.52 12.32 2.48
N GLY A 106 -17.60 11.78 3.04
CA GLY A 106 -17.92 10.34 2.98
C GLY A 106 -18.29 9.85 1.58
N TRP A 107 -18.39 10.76 0.60
CA TRP A 107 -18.74 10.42 -0.77
C TRP A 107 -17.57 9.76 -1.52
N LYS A 108 -17.60 8.41 -1.63
CA LYS A 108 -16.61 7.59 -2.39
C LYS A 108 -16.30 8.02 -3.83
N SER A 109 -17.11 8.89 -4.45
CA SER A 109 -16.92 9.39 -5.82
C SER A 109 -17.79 10.62 -6.04
N GLY A 110 -17.37 11.57 -6.86
CA GLY A 110 -18.19 12.73 -7.20
C GLY A 110 -17.53 13.63 -8.23
N ARG A 111 -18.23 14.70 -8.61
CA ARG A 111 -17.65 15.82 -9.36
C ARG A 111 -17.60 17.03 -8.46
N PHE A 112 -16.64 17.92 -8.66
CA PHE A 112 -16.56 19.17 -7.92
C PHE A 112 -16.28 20.34 -8.86
N GLU A 113 -16.66 21.54 -8.43
CA GLU A 113 -16.38 22.80 -9.09
C GLU A 113 -16.03 23.88 -8.06
N THR A 114 -15.03 24.72 -8.35
CA THR A 114 -14.71 25.90 -7.55
C THR A 114 -15.46 27.10 -8.10
N LEU A 115 -16.26 27.75 -7.26
CA LEU A 115 -17.17 28.84 -7.65
C LEU A 115 -16.65 30.24 -7.29
N GLY A 116 -15.41 30.32 -6.79
CA GLY A 116 -14.82 31.57 -6.30
C GLY A 116 -15.50 32.06 -5.03
N GLU A 117 -15.34 33.35 -4.72
CA GLU A 117 -15.84 33.92 -3.48
C GLU A 117 -17.36 34.10 -3.50
N LEU A 118 -18.10 33.23 -2.79
CA LEU A 118 -19.56 33.34 -2.61
C LEU A 118 -19.93 33.86 -1.22
N PRO A 119 -20.97 34.71 -1.08
CA PRO A 119 -21.41 35.23 0.22
C PRO A 119 -21.97 34.11 1.11
N ILE A 120 -21.63 34.13 2.40
CA ILE A 120 -22.17 33.24 3.43
C ILE A 120 -23.03 34.01 4.43
N SER A 121 -24.20 33.46 4.78
CA SER A 121 -25.14 34.09 5.72
C SER A 121 -24.80 33.83 7.19
N GLN A 122 -23.96 32.82 7.47
CA GLN A 122 -23.50 32.46 8.81
C GLN A 122 -22.19 31.66 8.75
N ILE A 123 -21.39 31.75 9.80
CA ILE A 123 -20.26 30.86 10.06
C ILE A 123 -20.79 29.71 10.92
N SER A 124 -20.60 28.47 10.48
CA SER A 124 -21.13 27.29 11.19
C SER A 124 -20.06 26.26 11.53
N ILE A 125 -18.79 26.57 11.24
CA ILE A 125 -17.65 25.71 11.50
C ILE A 125 -16.56 26.59 12.09
N SER A 126 -16.03 26.18 13.25
CA SER A 126 -15.01 26.93 13.98
C SER A 126 -13.76 26.10 14.30
N LYS A 127 -13.76 24.80 13.95
CA LYS A 127 -12.61 23.92 14.15
C LYS A 127 -11.60 24.11 13.02
N SER A 128 -10.33 23.87 13.33
CA SER A 128 -9.27 23.86 12.32
C SER A 128 -9.60 22.86 11.21
N TRP A 129 -9.35 23.23 9.97
CA TRP A 129 -9.58 22.37 8.81
C TRP A 129 -8.79 21.04 8.89
N HIS A 130 -7.61 21.01 9.53
CA HIS A 130 -6.87 19.77 9.80
C HIS A 130 -7.68 18.79 10.67
N HIS A 131 -8.27 19.30 11.75
CA HIS A 131 -9.13 18.50 12.63
C HIS A 131 -10.36 18.00 11.86
N LEU A 132 -10.97 18.84 11.03
CA LEU A 132 -12.13 18.44 10.23
C LEU A 132 -11.80 17.32 9.25
N LEU A 133 -10.65 17.39 8.57
CA LEU A 133 -10.23 16.32 7.65
C LEU A 133 -9.90 15.02 8.38
N MET A 134 -9.20 15.09 9.52
CA MET A 134 -8.92 13.89 10.33
C MET A 134 -10.21 13.23 10.84
N GLU A 135 -11.17 14.04 11.30
CA GLU A 135 -12.45 13.54 11.80
C GLU A 135 -13.34 13.00 10.68
N ALA A 136 -13.28 13.58 9.48
CA ALA A 136 -13.95 13.05 8.29
C ALA A 136 -13.39 11.69 7.87
N ALA A 137 -12.06 11.54 7.88
CA ALA A 137 -11.39 10.27 7.59
C ALA A 137 -11.80 9.20 8.61
N ARG A 138 -11.78 9.54 9.92
CA ARG A 138 -12.25 8.65 11.00
C ARG A 138 -13.67 8.17 10.76
N LYS A 139 -14.60 9.09 10.42
CA LYS A 139 -16.01 8.76 10.18
C LYS A 139 -16.23 7.92 8.93
N THR A 140 -15.42 8.11 7.89
CA THR A 140 -15.53 7.35 6.63
C THR A 140 -15.05 5.92 6.83
N ASP A 141 -14.00 5.71 7.64
CA ASP A 141 -13.55 4.38 8.05
C ASP A 141 -14.60 3.65 8.91
N GLU A 142 -15.33 4.39 9.76
CA GLU A 142 -16.38 3.86 10.62
C GLU A 142 -17.70 3.56 9.88
N SER A 143 -18.00 4.27 8.79
CA SER A 143 -19.24 4.10 8.01
C SER A 143 -19.09 3.17 6.79
N GLY A 144 -17.88 2.69 6.52
CA GLY A 144 -17.59 1.68 5.49
C GLY A 144 -18.09 0.26 5.80
N THR A 145 -18.72 0.04 6.95
CA THR A 145 -19.10 -1.29 7.47
C THR A 145 -20.60 -1.62 7.41
N GLU A 146 -21.44 -0.82 6.74
CA GLU A 146 -22.89 -1.06 6.66
C GLU A 146 -23.37 -1.18 5.21
N ASN A 147 -23.43 -2.42 4.71
CA ASN A 147 -24.51 -2.99 3.88
C ASN A 147 -24.06 -4.34 3.28
N GLU A 148 -24.25 -5.42 4.04
CA GLU A 148 -24.67 -6.74 3.53
C GLU A 148 -25.32 -7.47 4.72
N ASP A 149 -26.66 -7.39 4.79
CA ASP A 149 -27.48 -8.16 5.71
C ASP A 149 -27.40 -9.65 5.36
N ILE A 150 -26.48 -10.36 6.00
CA ILE A 150 -26.63 -11.78 6.31
C ILE A 150 -26.49 -11.91 7.83
N SER A 151 -27.56 -12.40 8.44
CA SER A 151 -27.71 -12.69 9.87
C SER A 151 -26.41 -13.15 10.54
N TYR A 152 -25.76 -12.26 11.27
CA TYR A 152 -24.78 -12.62 12.28
C TYR A 152 -25.23 -12.01 13.61
N SER A 153 -25.43 -12.90 14.58
CA SER A 153 -25.62 -12.60 15.98
C SER A 153 -24.59 -11.58 16.44
N SER A 154 -25.06 -10.56 17.14
CA SER A 154 -24.26 -9.58 17.86
C SER A 154 -23.19 -10.27 18.74
N SER A 155 -21.95 -10.25 18.27
CA SER A 155 -20.77 -10.35 19.11
C SER A 155 -19.91 -9.13 18.79
N LEU A 156 -19.82 -8.21 19.76
CA LEU A 156 -18.85 -7.12 19.78
C LEU A 156 -17.45 -7.71 19.56
N THR A 157 -16.91 -7.65 18.34
CA THR A 157 -15.48 -7.88 18.13
C THR A 157 -14.77 -6.56 18.36
N SER A 158 -14.13 -6.46 19.52
CA SER A 158 -13.02 -5.54 19.72
C SER A 158 -12.06 -5.69 18.53
N HIS A 159 -11.73 -4.61 17.81
CA HIS A 159 -10.48 -4.61 17.05
C HIS A 159 -9.35 -4.73 18.07
N SER A 160 -8.92 -5.95 18.37
CA SER A 160 -7.79 -6.19 19.25
C SER A 160 -6.55 -5.66 18.55
N LYS A 161 -5.83 -4.75 19.21
CA LYS A 161 -4.53 -4.27 18.73
C LYS A 161 -3.61 -5.45 18.44
N ILE A 162 -2.72 -5.28 17.46
CA ILE A 162 -1.65 -6.22 17.15
C ILE A 162 -0.65 -6.20 18.29
N ARG A 163 -0.48 -7.35 18.94
CA ARG A 163 0.32 -7.51 20.15
C ARG A 163 1.75 -7.86 19.77
N VAL A 164 2.68 -6.92 19.95
CA VAL A 164 4.08 -7.05 19.55
C VAL A 164 4.97 -7.32 20.76
N LEU A 165 5.78 -8.38 20.68
CA LEU A 165 6.90 -8.61 21.60
C LEU A 165 8.20 -8.17 20.94
N ILE A 166 8.95 -7.29 21.60
CA ILE A 166 10.23 -6.78 21.08
C ILE A 166 11.39 -7.52 21.74
N ALA A 167 12.29 -8.12 20.96
CA ALA A 167 13.47 -8.80 21.45
C ALA A 167 14.75 -8.12 20.95
N ASP A 168 15.47 -7.48 21.86
CA ASP A 168 16.73 -6.77 21.59
C ASP A 168 17.52 -6.64 22.91
N ASP A 169 18.82 -6.92 22.88
CA ASP A 169 19.67 -6.85 24.07
C ASP A 169 19.93 -5.38 24.51
N SER A 170 19.80 -4.44 23.58
CA SER A 170 19.88 -3.01 23.83
C SER A 170 18.58 -2.47 24.39
N SER A 171 18.59 -2.20 25.69
CA SER A 171 17.47 -1.50 26.37
C SER A 171 17.11 -0.15 25.73
N MET A 172 18.08 0.52 25.10
CA MET A 172 17.84 1.76 24.35
C MET A 172 17.09 1.48 23.05
N MET A 173 17.46 0.44 22.30
CA MET A 173 16.76 0.06 21.07
C MET A 173 15.35 -0.44 21.37
N CYS A 174 15.16 -1.23 22.43
CA CYS A 174 13.85 -1.61 22.94
C CYS A 174 12.93 -0.39 23.17
N LYS A 175 13.46 0.68 23.79
CA LYS A 175 12.70 1.93 24.01
C LYS A 175 12.34 2.63 22.70
N VAL A 176 13.29 2.75 21.77
CA VAL A 176 13.06 3.38 20.46
C VAL A 176 12.01 2.61 19.67
N LEU A 177 12.15 1.29 19.56
CA LEU A 177 11.17 0.44 18.87
C LEU A 177 9.80 0.52 19.55
N SER A 178 9.76 0.51 20.88
CA SER A 178 8.51 0.64 21.63
C SER A 178 7.79 1.96 21.34
N GLU A 179 8.53 3.08 21.30
CA GLU A 179 7.99 4.40 21.00
C GLU A 179 7.47 4.49 19.56
N LEU A 180 8.25 3.99 18.59
CA LEU A 180 7.85 4.00 17.17
C LEU A 180 6.61 3.15 16.93
N LEU A 181 6.56 1.94 17.49
CA LEU A 181 5.45 1.02 17.31
C LEU A 181 4.20 1.46 18.06
N SER A 182 4.31 1.90 19.31
CA SER A 182 3.16 2.31 20.14
C SER A 182 2.52 3.62 19.68
N SER A 183 3.18 4.37 18.79
CA SER A 183 2.59 5.55 18.18
C SER A 183 1.49 5.23 17.15
N ASP A 184 1.40 3.97 16.71
CA ASP A 184 0.31 3.47 15.88
C ASP A 184 -0.81 2.90 16.78
N LYS A 185 -2.04 3.38 16.60
CA LYS A 185 -3.19 3.01 17.44
C LYS A 185 -3.55 1.52 17.37
N ASP A 186 -3.19 0.85 16.27
CA ASP A 186 -3.51 -0.55 16.03
C ASP A 186 -2.44 -1.50 16.58
N ILE A 187 -1.37 -0.98 17.17
CA ILE A 187 -0.25 -1.77 17.69
C ILE A 187 -0.16 -1.60 19.21
N GLU A 188 0.05 -2.70 19.92
CA GLU A 188 0.33 -2.74 21.35
C GLU A 188 1.65 -3.47 21.59
N VAL A 189 2.61 -2.80 22.20
CA VAL A 189 3.85 -3.46 22.65
C VAL A 189 3.59 -4.13 23.99
N VAL A 190 3.42 -5.46 23.98
CA VAL A 190 3.03 -6.23 25.16
C VAL A 190 4.20 -6.57 26.08
N GLY A 191 5.43 -6.47 25.56
CA GLY A 191 6.63 -6.72 26.36
C GLY A 191 7.91 -6.52 25.55
N THR A 192 9.02 -6.56 26.29
CA THR A 192 10.37 -6.57 25.72
C THR A 192 11.16 -7.76 26.27
N ALA A 193 12.10 -8.32 25.52
CA ALA A 193 12.97 -9.43 25.92
C ALA A 193 14.43 -9.09 25.56
N LYS A 194 15.38 -9.50 26.39
CA LYS A 194 16.81 -9.20 26.19
C LYS A 194 17.63 -10.33 25.57
N ASN A 195 17.03 -11.51 25.43
CA ASN A 195 17.66 -12.71 24.89
C ASN A 195 16.60 -13.72 24.45
N GLY A 196 17.02 -14.78 23.74
CA GLY A 196 16.12 -15.81 23.25
C GLY A 196 15.36 -16.60 24.31
N GLU A 197 15.94 -16.85 25.49
CA GLU A 197 15.23 -17.57 26.56
C GLU A 197 14.05 -16.75 27.09
N GLU A 198 14.26 -15.46 27.33
CA GLU A 198 13.19 -14.52 27.72
C GLU A 198 12.10 -14.44 26.65
N VAL A 199 12.46 -14.50 25.36
CA VAL A 199 11.48 -14.51 24.26
C VAL A 199 10.57 -15.73 24.38
N LEU A 200 11.14 -16.92 24.58
CA LEU A 200 10.34 -18.15 24.67
C LEU A 200 9.39 -18.15 25.86
N VAL A 201 9.83 -17.66 27.03
CA VAL A 201 8.97 -17.51 28.22
C VAL A 201 7.85 -16.51 27.96
N LYS A 202 8.18 -15.31 27.47
CA LYS A 202 7.20 -14.24 27.22
C LYS A 202 6.25 -14.56 26.08
N MET A 203 6.67 -15.35 25.10
CA MET A 203 5.79 -15.84 24.04
C MET A 203 4.67 -16.71 24.62
N GLU A 204 4.97 -17.55 25.61
CA GLU A 204 3.99 -18.41 26.29
C GLU A 204 3.07 -17.59 27.22
N GLU A 205 3.63 -16.65 27.98
CA GLU A 205 2.91 -15.80 28.94
C GLU A 205 2.03 -14.75 28.24
N LEU A 206 2.63 -14.00 27.32
CA LEU A 206 2.00 -12.85 26.69
C LEU A 206 1.25 -13.23 25.43
N LYS A 207 1.55 -14.36 24.77
CA LYS A 207 0.90 -14.75 23.51
C LYS A 207 0.87 -13.61 22.46
N PRO A 208 2.03 -13.04 22.08
CA PRO A 208 2.07 -11.97 21.09
C PRO A 208 1.58 -12.48 19.73
N ASP A 209 1.05 -11.56 18.91
CA ASP A 209 0.67 -11.82 17.52
C ASP A 209 1.89 -11.80 16.61
N ILE A 210 2.95 -11.08 17.00
CA ILE A 210 4.20 -10.98 16.24
C ILE A 210 5.38 -10.65 17.16
N ILE A 211 6.57 -11.12 16.78
CA ILE A 211 7.82 -10.86 17.47
C ILE A 211 8.77 -10.08 16.55
N THR A 212 9.32 -8.97 17.03
CA THR A 212 10.50 -8.37 16.39
C THR A 212 11.74 -8.93 17.06
N LEU A 213 12.68 -9.48 16.29
CA LEU A 213 13.78 -10.26 16.84
C LEU A 213 15.13 -9.75 16.35
N ASP A 214 15.97 -9.30 17.28
CA ASP A 214 17.36 -9.01 16.98
C ASP A 214 18.15 -10.27 16.64
N VAL A 215 19.12 -10.15 15.73
CA VAL A 215 20.00 -11.24 15.34
C VAL A 215 20.99 -11.55 16.46
N ASN A 216 21.60 -10.51 17.04
CA ASN A 216 22.72 -10.65 17.97
C ASN A 216 22.26 -10.41 19.41
N MET A 217 22.01 -11.48 20.15
CA MET A 217 21.61 -11.41 21.55
C MET A 217 22.45 -12.35 22.42
N PRO A 218 22.70 -12.01 23.71
CA PRO A 218 23.41 -12.88 24.63
C PRO A 218 22.55 -14.10 25.01
N VAL A 219 23.17 -15.13 25.60
CA VAL A 219 22.55 -16.38 26.09
C VAL A 219 22.01 -17.26 24.96
N MET A 220 21.08 -16.75 24.16
CA MET A 220 20.52 -17.40 22.98
C MET A 220 20.34 -16.36 21.88
N ASP A 221 21.04 -16.55 20.76
CA ASP A 221 21.01 -15.66 19.60
C ASP A 221 19.66 -15.70 18.85
N GLY A 222 19.43 -14.71 17.99
CA GLY A 222 18.17 -14.57 17.25
C GLY A 222 17.89 -15.74 16.30
N ILE A 223 18.90 -16.36 15.70
CA ILE A 223 18.74 -17.48 14.77
C ILE A 223 18.27 -18.73 15.52
N THR A 224 18.91 -19.01 16.65
CA THR A 224 18.59 -20.10 17.54
C THR A 224 17.19 -19.89 18.13
N THR A 225 16.87 -18.66 18.54
CA THR A 225 15.54 -18.27 19.02
C THR A 225 14.46 -18.49 17.95
N LEU A 226 14.69 -18.03 16.72
CA LEU A 226 13.78 -18.23 15.59
C LEU A 226 13.48 -19.71 15.35
N LYS A 227 14.49 -20.57 15.39
CA LYS A 227 14.32 -22.03 15.27
C LYS A 227 13.41 -22.57 16.39
N HIS A 228 13.62 -22.13 17.64
CA HIS A 228 12.79 -22.57 18.76
C HIS A 228 11.33 -22.09 18.63
N ILE A 229 11.10 -20.85 18.21
CA ILE A 229 9.75 -20.31 17.94
C ILE A 229 9.05 -21.19 16.91
N MET A 230 9.68 -21.40 15.76
CA MET A 230 9.09 -22.15 14.64
C MET A 230 8.88 -23.65 14.93
N ILE A 231 9.64 -24.24 15.86
CA ILE A 231 9.46 -25.64 16.29
C ILE A 231 8.37 -25.77 17.37
N LYS A 232 8.36 -24.89 18.37
CA LYS A 232 7.41 -24.98 19.49
C LYS A 232 6.00 -24.59 19.07
N LYS A 233 5.87 -23.37 18.56
CA LYS A 233 4.61 -22.77 18.13
C LYS A 233 4.94 -21.63 17.18
N PRO A 234 4.87 -21.85 15.86
CA PRO A 234 5.10 -20.81 14.87
C PRO A 234 4.33 -19.53 15.21
N CYS A 235 5.09 -18.46 15.34
CA CYS A 235 4.61 -17.10 15.55
C CYS A 235 5.29 -16.24 14.47
N PRO A 236 4.59 -15.27 13.86
CA PRO A 236 5.22 -14.34 12.94
C PRO A 236 6.45 -13.67 13.57
N VAL A 237 7.58 -13.73 12.86
CA VAL A 237 8.83 -13.08 13.30
C VAL A 237 9.34 -12.14 12.21
N VAL A 238 9.64 -10.90 12.60
CA VAL A 238 10.39 -9.94 11.79
C VAL A 238 11.77 -9.78 12.40
N MET A 239 12.79 -10.15 11.63
CA MET A 239 14.18 -9.99 12.06
C MET A 239 14.60 -8.52 11.95
N LEU A 240 15.28 -8.00 12.96
CA LEU A 240 15.88 -6.67 12.97
C LEU A 240 17.40 -6.80 13.08
N SER A 241 18.15 -6.08 12.26
CA SER A 241 19.61 -6.01 12.41
C SER A 241 20.16 -4.65 11.99
N ASN A 242 21.39 -4.35 12.40
CA ASN A 242 22.18 -3.29 11.81
C ASN A 242 22.70 -3.77 10.45
N VAL A 243 22.67 -2.91 9.42
CA VAL A 243 23.19 -3.26 8.10
C VAL A 243 24.70 -3.42 8.16
N GLY A 244 25.20 -4.59 7.77
CA GLY A 244 26.61 -4.92 7.64
C GLY A 244 26.81 -6.22 6.85
N GLU A 245 28.04 -6.48 6.38
CA GLU A 245 28.36 -7.62 5.49
C GLU A 245 28.00 -8.99 6.10
N GLU A 246 28.25 -9.20 7.40
CA GLU A 246 27.91 -10.45 8.09
C GLU A 246 26.40 -10.71 8.17
N THR A 247 25.60 -9.64 8.22
CA THR A 247 24.14 -9.76 8.23
C THR A 247 23.60 -10.08 6.83
N GLN A 248 24.24 -9.56 5.77
CA GLN A 248 23.81 -9.76 4.39
C GLN A 248 23.83 -11.24 3.97
N SER A 249 24.82 -12.01 4.42
CA SER A 249 24.94 -13.44 4.14
C SER A 249 23.90 -14.30 4.88
N SER A 250 23.36 -13.81 6.00
CA SER A 250 22.49 -14.59 6.89
C SER A 250 20.99 -14.41 6.64
N ILE A 251 20.58 -13.44 5.81
CA ILE A 251 19.15 -13.13 5.58
C ILE A 251 18.41 -14.29 4.91
N SER A 252 19.03 -14.91 3.91
CA SER A 252 18.46 -16.09 3.25
C SER A 252 18.22 -17.23 4.25
N ASP A 253 19.10 -17.38 5.24
CA ASP A 253 18.92 -18.34 6.32
C ASP A 253 17.74 -17.97 7.22
N PHE A 254 17.60 -16.70 7.61
CA PHE A 254 16.48 -16.25 8.44
C PHE A 254 15.13 -16.53 7.76
N LEU A 255 15.00 -16.12 6.49
CA LEU A 255 13.76 -16.29 5.73
C LEU A 255 13.44 -17.78 5.51
N ARG A 256 14.46 -18.63 5.27
CA ARG A 256 14.29 -20.10 5.18
C ARG A 256 13.89 -20.77 6.48
N LEU A 257 14.37 -20.22 7.60
CA LEU A 257 14.05 -20.72 8.92
C LEU A 257 12.66 -20.28 9.39
N GLY A 258 12.02 -19.35 8.68
CA GLY A 258 10.62 -18.97 8.88
C GLY A 258 10.39 -17.51 9.27
N ALA A 259 11.42 -16.67 9.27
CA ALA A 259 11.20 -15.25 9.40
C ALA A 259 10.27 -14.77 8.27
N VAL A 260 9.22 -14.03 8.63
CA VAL A 260 8.25 -13.47 7.68
C VAL A 260 8.89 -12.32 6.92
N ASP A 261 9.74 -11.56 7.62
CA ASP A 261 10.43 -10.40 7.10
C ASP A 261 11.77 -10.13 7.78
N PHE A 262 12.58 -9.27 7.16
CA PHE A 262 13.81 -8.72 7.68
C PHE A 262 13.86 -7.20 7.44
N LEU A 263 14.16 -6.42 8.48
CA LEU A 263 14.30 -4.96 8.42
C LEU A 263 15.59 -4.48 9.09
N SER A 264 16.01 -3.27 8.71
CA SER A 264 17.06 -2.56 9.44
C SER A 264 16.53 -1.98 10.74
N LYS A 265 17.36 -2.00 11.79
CA LYS A 265 17.08 -1.24 13.01
C LYS A 265 17.00 0.26 12.68
N PRO A 266 16.08 1.00 13.31
CA PRO A 266 15.92 2.43 13.07
C PRO A 266 17.16 3.20 13.54
N VAL A 267 17.58 4.19 12.75
CA VAL A 267 18.75 5.03 13.04
C VAL A 267 18.32 6.49 13.14
N ARG A 268 18.75 7.17 14.21
CA ARG A 268 18.39 8.58 14.50
C ARG A 268 18.86 9.58 13.43
N SER A 269 19.86 9.22 12.62
CA SER A 269 20.37 10.07 11.55
C SER A 269 19.45 10.14 10.32
N LYS A 270 18.48 9.23 10.22
CA LYS A 270 17.48 9.20 9.14
C LYS A 270 16.15 9.78 9.63
N ASP A 271 15.27 10.11 8.69
CA ASP A 271 13.93 10.59 9.01
C ASP A 271 13.15 9.53 9.82
N MET A 272 12.86 9.86 11.07
CA MET A 272 12.17 8.96 11.99
C MET A 272 10.71 8.76 11.62
N SER A 273 10.07 9.73 10.96
CA SER A 273 8.67 9.64 10.54
C SER A 273 8.50 8.60 9.42
N ILE A 274 9.45 8.57 8.49
CA ILE A 274 9.52 7.63 7.39
C ILE A 274 9.81 6.22 7.92
N GLN A 275 10.86 6.07 8.74
CA GLN A 275 11.22 4.79 9.35
C GLN A 275 10.08 4.22 10.19
N ARG A 276 9.37 5.07 10.94
CA ARG A 276 8.17 4.68 11.68
C ARG A 276 7.10 4.14 10.75
N ARG A 277 6.77 4.85 9.67
CA ARG A 277 5.74 4.43 8.71
C ARG A 277 6.08 3.08 8.09
N GLN A 278 7.34 2.91 7.67
CA GLN A 278 7.81 1.65 7.12
C GLN A 278 7.72 0.52 8.15
N LEU A 279 8.29 0.72 9.34
CA LEU A 279 8.28 -0.30 10.40
C LEU A 279 6.85 -0.72 10.77
N THR A 280 5.97 0.24 11.04
CA THR A 280 4.57 -0.04 11.42
C THR A 280 3.81 -0.76 10.30
N GLN A 281 3.94 -0.33 9.05
CA GLN A 281 3.30 -0.99 7.90
C GLN A 281 3.79 -2.43 7.74
N ARG A 282 5.11 -2.66 7.83
CA ARG A 282 5.71 -3.99 7.68
C ARG A 282 5.30 -4.93 8.81
N ILE A 283 5.24 -4.42 10.04
CA ILE A 283 4.77 -5.18 11.21
C ILE A 283 3.29 -5.56 11.05
N LYS A 284 2.43 -4.63 10.61
CA LYS A 284 1.02 -4.94 10.35
C LYS A 284 0.85 -6.03 9.29
N GLN A 285 1.57 -5.92 8.18
CA GLN A 285 1.53 -6.94 7.13
C GLN A 285 2.06 -8.28 7.64
N ALA A 286 3.18 -8.30 8.35
CA ALA A 286 3.78 -9.53 8.87
C ALA A 286 2.92 -10.18 9.97
N ALA A 287 2.19 -9.39 10.76
CA ALA A 287 1.28 -9.92 11.79
C ALA A 287 0.07 -10.66 11.19
N SER A 288 -0.29 -10.35 9.94
CA SER A 288 -1.33 -11.07 9.20
C SER A 288 -0.84 -12.41 8.61
N ALA A 289 0.39 -12.82 8.90
CA ALA A 289 0.96 -14.02 8.33
C ALA A 289 0.25 -15.30 8.81
N GLY A 290 -0.29 -16.07 7.87
CA GLY A 290 -0.83 -17.43 8.08
C GLY A 290 0.30 -18.41 8.33
N MET A 291 0.67 -18.60 9.59
CA MET A 291 1.79 -19.48 9.98
C MET A 291 1.53 -20.97 9.72
N GLU A 292 0.29 -21.36 9.43
CA GLU A 292 -0.05 -22.69 8.90
C GLU A 292 0.53 -22.95 7.50
N ASN A 293 0.80 -21.88 6.74
CA ASN A 293 1.43 -21.95 5.42
C ASN A 293 2.96 -21.84 5.49
N PHE A 294 3.54 -21.65 6.68
CA PHE A 294 4.99 -21.68 6.84
C PHE A 294 5.56 -23.05 6.47
N ARG A 295 6.58 -23.04 5.62
CA ARG A 295 7.34 -24.24 5.23
C ARG A 295 8.80 -23.99 5.51
N ARG A 296 9.39 -24.83 6.35
CA ARG A 296 10.84 -24.84 6.52
C ARG A 296 11.49 -25.35 5.24
N MET A 297 12.21 -24.47 4.55
CA MET A 297 12.84 -24.81 3.28
C MET A 297 14.25 -25.35 3.50
N LYS A 298 14.52 -26.53 2.93
CA LYS A 298 15.88 -27.05 2.83
C LYS A 298 16.67 -26.19 1.86
N GLU A 299 17.95 -25.98 2.16
CA GLU A 299 18.86 -25.32 1.23
C GLU A 299 18.90 -26.04 -0.11
N PRO A 300 18.62 -25.34 -1.22
CA PRO A 300 18.95 -25.86 -2.54
C PRO A 300 20.46 -26.00 -2.67
N LYS A 301 20.93 -27.14 -3.16
CA LYS A 301 22.36 -27.35 -3.41
C LYS A 301 22.82 -26.44 -4.55
N PRO A 302 24.04 -25.89 -4.50
CA PRO A 302 24.63 -25.21 -5.66
C PRO A 302 24.63 -26.13 -6.88
N LEU A 303 24.29 -25.56 -8.04
CA LEU A 303 24.28 -26.27 -9.33
C LEU A 303 25.62 -26.07 -10.04
N GLY A 304 26.22 -27.18 -10.52
CA GLY A 304 27.49 -27.14 -11.24
C GLY A 304 27.36 -26.69 -12.71
N ASP A 305 26.38 -27.22 -13.43
CA ASP A 305 26.14 -26.87 -14.84
C ASP A 305 25.12 -25.73 -14.98
N LYS A 306 25.58 -24.57 -15.43
CA LYS A 306 24.73 -23.44 -15.84
C LYS A 306 24.44 -23.51 -17.34
N LEU A 307 23.42 -22.77 -17.80
CA LEU A 307 23.38 -22.34 -19.21
C LEU A 307 24.74 -21.68 -19.53
N SER A 308 25.58 -22.38 -20.27
CA SER A 308 26.92 -21.91 -20.67
C SER A 308 26.86 -20.88 -21.78
N VAL A 309 25.70 -20.69 -22.41
CA VAL A 309 25.50 -19.78 -23.53
C VAL A 309 24.91 -18.47 -23.01
N ILE A 310 25.72 -17.42 -23.04
CA ILE A 310 25.22 -16.04 -22.97
C ILE A 310 24.42 -15.84 -24.26
N SER A 311 23.09 -15.89 -24.17
CA SER A 311 22.26 -15.38 -25.26
C SER A 311 22.36 -13.86 -25.19
N GLU A 312 22.96 -13.25 -26.20
CA GLU A 312 22.89 -11.80 -26.43
C GLU A 312 21.57 -11.41 -27.11
N ASN A 313 20.71 -12.38 -27.43
CA ASN A 313 19.44 -12.12 -28.08
C ASN A 313 18.45 -11.48 -27.07
N PRO A 314 17.73 -10.42 -27.50
CA PRO A 314 16.61 -9.87 -26.74
C PRO A 314 15.60 -10.96 -26.39
N CYS A 315 15.01 -10.89 -25.20
CA CYS A 315 13.93 -11.82 -24.84
C CYS A 315 12.68 -11.58 -25.68
N ARG A 316 11.95 -12.66 -25.99
CA ARG A 316 10.61 -12.57 -26.59
C ARG A 316 9.50 -12.62 -25.54
N ASN A 317 9.74 -13.35 -24.46
CA ASN A 317 8.82 -13.53 -23.35
C ASN A 317 9.44 -12.93 -22.10
N LEU A 318 8.75 -12.00 -21.47
CA LEU A 318 9.18 -11.36 -20.22
C LEU A 318 8.30 -11.85 -19.09
N VAL A 319 8.92 -12.50 -18.10
CA VAL A 319 8.25 -12.94 -16.87
C VAL A 319 8.65 -12.01 -15.74
N ILE A 320 7.68 -11.39 -15.10
CA ILE A 320 7.89 -10.49 -13.98
C ILE A 320 7.35 -11.15 -12.72
N VAL A 321 8.20 -11.45 -11.75
CA VAL A 321 7.80 -12.04 -10.47
C VAL A 321 7.89 -10.96 -9.40
N ASN A 322 6.76 -10.51 -8.88
CA ASN A 322 6.71 -9.58 -7.75
C ASN A 322 6.35 -10.35 -6.48
N SER A 323 7.20 -10.24 -5.47
CA SER A 323 7.13 -10.99 -4.23
C SER A 323 7.40 -10.06 -3.06
N GLY A 324 6.69 -10.25 -1.96
CA GLY A 324 6.90 -9.46 -0.76
C GLY A 324 7.21 -10.32 0.44
N ILE A 325 6.65 -9.97 1.59
CA ILE A 325 6.90 -10.72 2.82
C ILE A 325 6.25 -12.08 2.82
N GLY A 326 6.97 -13.04 3.41
CA GLY A 326 6.59 -14.44 3.38
C GLY A 326 6.68 -15.12 2.00
N GLY A 327 6.90 -14.39 0.90
CA GLY A 327 7.03 -14.95 -0.45
C GLY A 327 8.39 -15.54 -0.78
N TYR A 328 9.38 -15.44 0.12
CA TYR A 328 10.74 -15.92 -0.13
C TYR A 328 10.82 -17.43 -0.41
N ALA A 329 10.02 -18.23 0.28
CA ALA A 329 9.98 -19.67 0.08
C ALA A 329 9.46 -20.04 -1.32
N ASP A 330 8.43 -19.34 -1.79
CA ASP A 330 7.88 -19.52 -3.13
C ASP A 330 8.88 -19.06 -4.21
N LEU A 331 9.56 -17.94 -3.97
CA LEU A 331 10.62 -17.46 -4.85
C LEU A 331 11.78 -18.46 -4.95
N LEU A 332 12.16 -19.08 -3.82
CA LEU A 332 13.14 -20.18 -3.80
C LEU A 332 12.67 -21.37 -4.64
N GLU A 333 11.42 -21.79 -4.48
CA GLU A 333 10.86 -22.91 -5.22
C GLU A 333 10.87 -22.65 -6.73
N ILE A 334 10.47 -21.45 -7.15
CA ILE A 334 10.40 -21.04 -8.56
C ILE A 334 11.81 -20.95 -9.18
N LEU A 335 12.73 -20.21 -8.54
CA LEU A 335 14.04 -19.91 -9.14
C LEU A 335 15.04 -21.06 -9.02
N CYS A 336 14.91 -21.92 -8.01
CA CYS A 336 15.77 -23.09 -7.82
C CYS A 336 15.14 -24.39 -8.33
N ALA A 337 13.97 -24.32 -9.00
CA ALA A 337 13.34 -25.46 -9.63
C ALA A 337 14.29 -26.16 -10.62
N SER A 338 14.18 -27.48 -10.70
CA SER A 338 14.91 -28.27 -11.70
C SER A 338 14.21 -28.18 -13.05
N VAL A 339 14.57 -27.16 -13.82
CA VAL A 339 13.98 -26.85 -15.13
C VAL A 339 14.92 -27.26 -16.26
N PRO A 340 14.42 -27.88 -17.35
CA PRO A 340 15.19 -28.13 -18.55
C PRO A 340 15.80 -26.85 -19.18
N LEU A 341 17.10 -26.88 -19.46
CA LEU A 341 17.89 -25.74 -19.98
C LEU A 341 17.32 -25.14 -21.29
N ASN A 342 16.66 -25.94 -22.12
CA ASN A 342 16.06 -25.50 -23.38
C ASN A 342 14.84 -24.59 -23.19
N LEU A 343 14.10 -24.75 -22.09
CA LEU A 343 12.93 -23.91 -21.77
C LEU A 343 13.40 -22.55 -21.21
N CYS A 344 14.47 -22.60 -20.41
CA CYS A 344 15.15 -21.42 -19.86
C CYS A 344 15.67 -20.43 -20.92
N ALA A 345 15.98 -20.90 -22.14
CA ALA A 345 16.70 -20.12 -23.15
C ALA A 345 15.85 -19.08 -23.92
N SER A 346 14.53 -19.04 -23.72
CA SER A 346 13.62 -18.18 -24.48
C SER A 346 12.97 -17.02 -23.68
N ALA A 347 12.97 -17.12 -22.36
CA ALA A 347 12.38 -16.14 -21.46
C ALA A 347 13.45 -15.34 -20.70
N CYS A 348 13.10 -14.11 -20.32
CA CYS A 348 13.82 -13.33 -19.31
C CYS A 348 12.93 -13.20 -18.08
N ILE A 349 13.52 -13.39 -16.89
CA ILE A 349 12.81 -13.25 -15.62
C ILE A 349 13.28 -11.96 -14.94
N VAL A 350 12.34 -11.15 -14.44
CA VAL A 350 12.64 -9.99 -13.60
C VAL A 350 11.90 -10.13 -12.28
N VAL A 351 12.64 -10.17 -11.18
CA VAL A 351 12.13 -10.38 -9.84
C VAL A 351 12.16 -9.07 -9.07
N PHE A 352 11.02 -8.70 -8.50
CA PHE A 352 10.88 -7.63 -7.53
C PHE A 352 10.60 -8.26 -6.18
N GLN A 353 11.55 -8.16 -5.25
CA GLN A 353 11.39 -8.69 -3.89
C GLN A 353 11.30 -7.54 -2.90
N THR A 354 10.32 -7.54 -2.00
CA THR A 354 10.34 -6.61 -0.87
C THR A 354 11.45 -6.96 0.11
N MET A 355 12.50 -6.15 0.07
CA MET A 355 13.72 -6.22 0.87
C MET A 355 14.47 -4.89 0.75
N LEU A 356 15.55 -4.72 1.52
CA LEU A 356 16.40 -3.53 1.40
C LEU A 356 17.33 -3.62 0.18
N LYS A 357 17.61 -2.47 -0.45
CA LYS A 357 18.36 -2.38 -1.71
C LYS A 357 19.77 -2.95 -1.59
N GLU A 358 20.39 -2.83 -0.42
CA GLU A 358 21.74 -3.31 -0.13
C GLU A 358 21.85 -4.85 -0.23
N PHE A 359 20.72 -5.58 -0.18
CA PHE A 359 20.72 -7.04 -0.27
C PHE A 359 20.56 -7.58 -1.69
N VAL A 360 20.28 -6.72 -2.67
CA VAL A 360 20.04 -7.15 -4.07
C VAL A 360 21.22 -7.95 -4.62
N THR A 361 22.44 -7.48 -4.39
CA THR A 361 23.66 -8.15 -4.87
C THR A 361 23.83 -9.54 -4.26
N HIS A 362 23.75 -9.64 -2.93
CA HIS A 362 23.87 -10.92 -2.22
C HIS A 362 22.77 -11.91 -2.61
N LEU A 363 21.53 -11.43 -2.73
CA LEU A 363 20.43 -12.30 -3.12
C LEU A 363 20.60 -12.80 -4.56
N SER A 364 21.06 -11.93 -5.47
CA SER A 364 21.37 -12.30 -6.85
C SER A 364 22.47 -13.37 -6.90
N GLU A 365 23.54 -13.22 -6.13
CA GLU A 365 24.62 -14.22 -6.04
C GLU A 365 24.14 -15.55 -5.46
N TYR A 366 23.35 -15.50 -4.39
CA TYR A 366 22.79 -16.67 -3.74
C TYR A 366 21.96 -17.52 -4.72
N PHE A 367 21.07 -16.88 -5.48
CA PHE A 367 20.28 -17.53 -6.51
C PHE A 367 21.13 -17.93 -7.71
N ASN A 368 22.08 -17.10 -8.15
CA ASN A 368 22.97 -17.43 -9.27
C ASN A 368 23.75 -18.73 -9.04
N GLN A 369 24.09 -19.08 -7.80
CA GLN A 369 24.76 -20.34 -7.48
C GLN A 369 23.82 -21.57 -7.50
N ARG A 370 22.51 -21.34 -7.38
CA ARG A 370 21.48 -22.39 -7.11
C ARG A 370 20.40 -22.47 -8.18
N SER A 371 20.45 -21.61 -9.19
CA SER A 371 19.52 -21.56 -10.33
C SER A 371 20.23 -21.99 -11.61
N ARG A 372 19.46 -22.49 -12.58
CA ARG A 372 19.97 -22.81 -13.93
C ARG A 372 20.18 -21.55 -14.80
N PHE A 373 19.50 -20.46 -14.44
CA PHE A 373 19.64 -19.14 -15.05
C PHE A 373 20.88 -18.41 -14.54
N ARG A 374 21.37 -17.49 -15.36
CA ARG A 374 22.27 -16.45 -14.86
C ARG A 374 21.43 -15.43 -14.09
N VAL A 375 21.70 -15.29 -12.80
CA VAL A 375 20.98 -14.34 -11.94
C VAL A 375 21.86 -13.13 -11.67
N LEU A 376 21.33 -11.93 -11.89
CA LEU A 376 22.05 -10.66 -11.81
C LEU A 376 21.22 -9.60 -11.08
N PRO A 377 21.86 -8.62 -10.43
CA PRO A 377 21.16 -7.42 -9.98
C PRO A 377 20.56 -6.64 -11.16
N LEU A 378 19.33 -6.13 -11.01
CA LEU A 378 18.73 -5.19 -11.94
C LEU A 378 19.39 -3.81 -11.77
N THR A 379 19.98 -3.29 -12.83
CA THR A 379 20.54 -1.92 -12.88
C THR A 379 19.78 -1.06 -13.89
N GLU A 380 19.96 0.25 -13.86
CA GLU A 380 19.14 1.20 -14.64
C GLU A 380 19.34 1.11 -16.16
N THR A 381 20.42 0.49 -16.64
CA THR A 381 20.74 0.40 -18.08
C THR A 381 21.10 -1.03 -18.47
N ILE A 382 20.09 -1.88 -18.61
CA ILE A 382 20.29 -3.27 -19.05
C ILE A 382 19.42 -3.63 -20.25
N ASN A 383 19.96 -4.48 -21.12
CA ASN A 383 19.15 -5.19 -22.11
C ASN A 383 18.63 -6.47 -21.48
N LEU A 384 17.31 -6.67 -21.55
CA LEU A 384 16.64 -7.88 -21.07
C LEU A 384 16.88 -9.02 -22.08
N ASN A 385 17.89 -9.83 -21.80
CA ASN A 385 18.27 -10.94 -22.66
C ASN A 385 17.66 -12.26 -22.16
N ALA A 386 17.34 -13.14 -23.11
CA ALA A 386 16.80 -14.47 -22.79
C ALA A 386 17.83 -15.31 -21.99
N GLY A 387 17.34 -16.17 -21.07
CA GLY A 387 18.20 -17.00 -20.21
C GLY A 387 18.76 -16.28 -18.97
N ASN A 388 18.42 -15.00 -18.78
CA ASN A 388 18.81 -14.23 -17.60
C ASN A 388 17.63 -14.01 -16.66
N CYS A 389 17.95 -13.96 -15.37
CA CYS A 389 17.07 -13.50 -14.30
C CYS A 389 17.68 -12.24 -13.68
N TYR A 390 16.90 -11.18 -13.53
CA TYR A 390 17.31 -9.95 -12.87
C TYR A 390 16.56 -9.78 -11.56
N ILE A 391 17.23 -9.36 -10.49
CA ILE A 391 16.59 -9.15 -9.17
C ILE A 391 16.70 -7.68 -8.78
N SER A 392 15.59 -7.11 -8.31
CA SER A 392 15.53 -5.78 -7.72
C SER A 392 14.80 -5.80 -6.38
N ALA A 393 15.13 -4.85 -5.51
CA ALA A 393 14.36 -4.57 -4.31
C ALA A 393 13.11 -3.77 -4.68
N ASN A 394 11.98 -4.07 -4.05
CA ASN A 394 10.72 -3.35 -4.23
C ASN A 394 10.15 -2.95 -2.88
N ASP A 395 10.17 -1.66 -2.58
CA ASP A 395 9.61 -1.11 -1.34
C ASP A 395 8.71 0.10 -1.67
N ALA A 396 7.96 0.55 -0.67
CA ALA A 396 6.99 1.63 -0.85
C ALA A 396 7.62 3.01 -1.15
N GLU A 397 8.94 3.17 -0.99
CA GLU A 397 9.64 4.40 -1.35
C GLU A 397 10.14 4.36 -2.78
N ASN A 398 10.76 3.25 -3.16
CA ASN A 398 11.40 3.10 -4.45
C ASN A 398 10.40 2.75 -5.56
N ASN A 399 9.25 2.13 -5.23
CA ASN A 399 8.22 1.68 -6.17
C ASN A 399 8.81 1.08 -7.45
N ALA A 400 9.85 0.26 -7.30
CA ALA A 400 10.66 -0.22 -8.42
C ALA A 400 9.83 -1.07 -9.39
N PHE A 401 8.84 -1.81 -8.88
CA PHE A 401 7.91 -2.59 -9.69
C PHE A 401 7.10 -1.70 -10.65
N ASP A 402 6.42 -0.68 -10.13
CA ASP A 402 5.61 0.24 -10.95
C ASP A 402 6.46 1.00 -11.96
N ARG A 403 7.63 1.50 -11.54
CA ARG A 403 8.56 2.19 -12.44
C ARG A 403 9.03 1.28 -13.57
N PHE A 404 9.36 0.02 -13.25
CA PHE A 404 9.75 -0.94 -14.27
C PHE A 404 8.62 -1.23 -15.23
N LEU A 405 7.41 -1.52 -14.73
CA LEU A 405 6.23 -1.74 -15.55
C LEU A 405 5.96 -0.57 -16.51
N SER A 406 6.09 0.67 -16.04
CA SER A 406 5.89 1.87 -16.86
C SER A 406 6.96 2.09 -17.96
N SER A 407 8.10 1.39 -17.85
CA SER A 407 9.22 1.50 -18.80
C SER A 407 9.19 0.45 -19.90
N LEU A 408 8.27 -0.51 -19.85
CA LEU A 408 8.21 -1.62 -20.79
C LEU A 408 7.50 -1.22 -22.08
N ASP A 409 8.13 -1.55 -23.20
CA ASP A 409 7.48 -1.58 -24.50
C ASP A 409 6.71 -2.91 -24.68
N LYS A 410 5.68 -2.90 -25.56
CA LYS A 410 4.74 -4.01 -25.79
C LYS A 410 5.45 -5.31 -26.15
N THR A 411 5.64 -6.16 -25.14
CA THR A 411 6.21 -7.51 -25.21
C THR A 411 5.18 -8.50 -24.67
N ASP A 412 5.35 -9.81 -24.92
CA ASP A 412 4.54 -10.83 -24.24
C ASP A 412 4.97 -10.87 -22.77
N ILE A 413 4.20 -10.16 -21.93
CA ILE A 413 4.46 -9.97 -20.51
C ILE A 413 3.58 -10.92 -19.71
N CYS A 414 4.20 -11.69 -18.83
CA CYS A 414 3.54 -12.47 -17.80
C CYS A 414 3.95 -11.95 -16.42
N ILE A 415 3.01 -11.43 -15.65
CA ILE A 415 3.22 -10.94 -14.28
C ILE A 415 2.75 -12.01 -13.30
N ILE A 416 3.58 -12.30 -12.31
CA ILE A 416 3.32 -13.28 -11.26
C ILE A 416 3.43 -12.57 -9.92
N LEU A 417 2.35 -12.53 -9.17
CA LEU A 417 2.27 -11.88 -7.86
C LEU A 417 2.25 -12.94 -6.76
N LEU A 418 3.28 -12.94 -5.92
CA LEU A 418 3.45 -13.87 -4.80
C LEU A 418 3.02 -13.24 -3.47
N SER A 419 3.04 -14.06 -2.42
CA SER A 419 2.76 -13.68 -1.04
C SER A 419 3.41 -12.34 -0.67
N GLY A 420 2.60 -11.46 -0.06
CA GLY A 420 3.03 -10.19 0.48
C GLY A 420 3.44 -9.13 -0.53
N ALA A 421 3.31 -9.38 -1.84
CA ALA A 421 3.79 -8.48 -2.89
C ALA A 421 3.20 -7.07 -2.78
N LEU A 422 4.04 -6.05 -2.94
CA LEU A 422 3.58 -4.67 -3.07
C LEU A 422 3.05 -4.47 -4.49
N ILE A 423 1.72 -4.51 -4.64
CA ILE A 423 1.00 -4.45 -5.92
C ILE A 423 1.17 -3.11 -6.64
N GLY A 424 1.50 -2.05 -5.90
CA GLY A 424 1.65 -0.70 -6.45
C GLY A 424 0.31 -0.16 -6.95
N ASN A 425 0.34 0.56 -8.06
CA ASN A 425 -0.85 1.19 -8.63
C ASN A 425 -1.72 0.20 -9.42
N MET A 426 -2.84 -0.18 -8.82
CA MET A 426 -3.85 -1.08 -9.40
C MET A 426 -4.38 -0.64 -10.78
N ASN A 427 -4.42 0.66 -11.08
CA ASN A 427 -4.88 1.13 -12.39
C ASN A 427 -3.85 0.84 -13.48
N TYR A 428 -2.55 0.98 -13.20
CA TYR A 428 -1.50 0.63 -14.15
C TYR A 428 -1.45 -0.88 -14.38
N LEU A 429 -1.62 -1.67 -13.32
CA LEU A 429 -1.70 -3.13 -13.45
C LEU A 429 -2.86 -3.54 -14.36
N ARG A 430 -4.02 -2.88 -14.22
CA ARG A 430 -5.19 -3.08 -15.10
C ARG A 430 -4.95 -2.60 -16.53
N GLU A 431 -4.23 -1.50 -16.72
CA GLU A 431 -3.88 -1.00 -18.06
C GLU A 431 -3.01 -2.01 -18.81
N ILE A 432 -1.93 -2.49 -18.17
CA ILE A 432 -1.04 -3.49 -18.75
C ILE A 432 -1.76 -4.82 -19.02
N HIS A 433 -2.68 -5.23 -18.14
CA HIS A 433 -3.58 -6.37 -18.38
C HIS A 433 -4.45 -6.17 -19.63
N ASN A 434 -5.10 -5.01 -19.77
CA ASN A 434 -5.91 -4.67 -20.94
C ASN A 434 -5.09 -4.58 -22.24
N GLU A 435 -3.79 -4.28 -22.15
CA GLU A 435 -2.87 -4.31 -23.28
C GLU A 435 -2.40 -5.71 -23.66
N GLY A 436 -2.82 -6.74 -22.93
CA GLY A 436 -2.61 -8.15 -23.25
C GLY A 436 -1.61 -8.88 -22.35
N ALA A 437 -1.11 -8.25 -21.29
CA ALA A 437 -0.28 -8.95 -20.31
C ALA A 437 -1.10 -9.97 -19.52
N ARG A 438 -0.52 -11.15 -19.26
CA ARG A 438 -1.10 -12.17 -18.39
C ARG A 438 -0.73 -11.85 -16.95
N ILE A 439 -1.67 -11.94 -16.02
CA ILE A 439 -1.45 -11.69 -14.60
C ILE A 439 -1.91 -12.90 -13.80
N PHE A 440 -0.94 -13.58 -13.20
CA PHE A 440 -1.17 -14.69 -12.31
C PHE A 440 -0.87 -14.30 -10.88
N VAL A 441 -1.68 -14.81 -9.96
CA VAL A 441 -1.52 -14.58 -8.52
C VAL A 441 -1.34 -15.92 -7.84
N GLN A 442 -0.47 -15.96 -6.83
CA GLN A 442 -0.37 -17.15 -5.99
C GLN A 442 -1.72 -17.44 -5.35
N LYS A 443 -2.11 -18.73 -5.25
CA LYS A 443 -3.32 -19.13 -4.53
C LYS A 443 -3.28 -18.58 -3.10
N PRO A 444 -4.27 -17.79 -2.64
CA PRO A 444 -4.26 -17.20 -1.31
C PRO A 444 -4.08 -18.23 -0.18
N SER A 445 -4.66 -19.42 -0.37
CA SER A 445 -4.52 -20.54 0.57
C SER A 445 -3.10 -21.09 0.72
N LEU A 446 -2.17 -20.73 -0.16
CA LEU A 446 -0.76 -21.11 -0.11
C LEU A 446 0.14 -19.97 0.35
N CYS A 447 -0.37 -18.74 0.42
CA CYS A 447 0.40 -17.58 0.79
C CYS A 447 0.60 -17.53 2.30
N MET A 448 1.78 -17.07 2.71
CA MET A 448 1.98 -16.64 4.09
C MET A 448 1.25 -15.32 4.36
N VAL A 449 1.26 -14.38 3.41
CA VAL A 449 0.62 -13.06 3.52
C VAL A 449 -0.25 -12.81 2.27
N PRO A 450 -1.52 -13.26 2.26
CA PRO A 450 -2.37 -13.21 1.06
C PRO A 450 -2.99 -11.82 0.79
N ALA A 451 -3.20 -11.00 1.82
CA ALA A 451 -4.02 -9.78 1.72
C ALA A 451 -3.66 -8.85 0.54
N PRO A 452 -2.38 -8.59 0.20
CA PRO A 452 -2.05 -7.74 -0.94
C PRO A 452 -2.53 -8.29 -2.29
N ILE A 453 -2.38 -9.61 -2.52
CA ILE A 453 -2.74 -10.22 -3.81
C ILE A 453 -4.25 -10.50 -3.91
N GLU A 454 -4.94 -10.69 -2.80
CA GLU A 454 -6.40 -10.80 -2.77
C GLU A 454 -7.06 -9.55 -3.36
N GLY A 455 -6.50 -8.36 -3.13
CA GLY A 455 -6.98 -7.14 -3.76
C GLY A 455 -6.98 -7.18 -5.30
N VAL A 456 -6.03 -7.90 -5.90
CA VAL A 456 -5.94 -8.11 -7.36
C VAL A 456 -7.02 -9.05 -7.86
N ILE A 457 -7.30 -10.11 -7.10
CA ILE A 457 -8.37 -11.08 -7.39
C ILE A 457 -9.73 -10.37 -7.33
N HIS A 458 -10.02 -9.68 -6.22
CA HIS A 458 -11.29 -8.98 -6.03
C HIS A 458 -11.53 -7.87 -7.08
N ALA A 459 -10.45 -7.27 -7.58
CA ALA A 459 -10.53 -6.25 -8.63
C ALA A 459 -10.75 -6.82 -10.05
N GLY A 460 -10.76 -8.16 -10.20
CA GLY A 460 -10.94 -8.84 -11.49
C GLY A 460 -9.75 -8.67 -12.44
N ILE A 461 -8.55 -8.42 -11.91
CA ILE A 461 -7.32 -8.19 -12.70
C ILE A 461 -6.52 -9.49 -12.87
N ALA A 462 -6.64 -10.43 -11.93
CA ALA A 462 -5.95 -11.72 -12.02
C ALA A 462 -6.64 -12.64 -13.03
N ASP A 463 -5.88 -13.19 -13.97
CA ASP A 463 -6.38 -14.19 -14.92
C ASP A 463 -6.55 -15.56 -14.24
N ARG A 464 -5.60 -15.93 -13.38
CA ARG A 464 -5.57 -17.25 -12.71
C ARG A 464 -4.89 -17.20 -11.35
N GLU A 465 -5.38 -18.05 -10.46
CA GLU A 465 -4.70 -18.41 -9.22
C GLU A 465 -3.81 -19.65 -9.43
N VAL A 466 -2.53 -19.53 -9.10
CA VAL A 466 -1.49 -20.52 -9.42
C VAL A 466 -0.73 -20.96 -8.17
N SER A 467 -0.25 -22.20 -8.15
CA SER A 467 0.77 -22.66 -7.21
C SER A 467 2.18 -22.41 -7.76
N ALA A 468 3.22 -22.54 -6.94
CA ALA A 468 4.61 -22.48 -7.41
C ALA A 468 4.90 -23.49 -8.54
N ALA A 469 4.32 -24.69 -8.48
CA ALA A 469 4.44 -25.69 -9.55
C ALA A 469 3.74 -25.26 -10.86
N ASP A 470 2.55 -24.65 -10.75
CA ASP A 470 1.83 -24.09 -11.91
C ASP A 470 2.64 -22.95 -12.54
N ILE A 471 3.26 -22.09 -11.70
CA ILE A 471 4.14 -21.01 -12.14
C ILE A 471 5.33 -21.56 -12.91
N ILE A 472 6.02 -22.58 -12.39
CA ILE A 472 7.15 -23.22 -13.07
C ILE A 472 6.72 -23.73 -14.46
N ALA A 473 5.56 -24.38 -14.58
CA ALA A 473 5.04 -24.87 -15.85
C ALA A 473 4.62 -23.77 -16.84
N GLU A 474 4.40 -22.55 -16.36
CA GLU A 474 4.01 -21.40 -17.18
C GLU A 474 5.23 -20.56 -17.61
N ILE A 475 6.26 -20.48 -16.74
CA ILE A 475 7.52 -19.81 -17.05
C ILE A 475 8.36 -20.66 -18.02
N PHE A 476 8.27 -21.99 -17.93
CA PHE A 476 9.13 -22.95 -18.64
C PHE A 476 8.30 -23.96 -19.42
#